data_AF-A0A962J1Y4-F1
#
_entry.id   AF-A0A962J1Y4-F1
#
_cell.length_a   1.000
_cell.length_b   1.000
_cell.length_c   1.000
_cell.angle_alpha   90.00
_cell.angle_beta   90.00
_cell.angle_gamma   90.00
#
_symmetry.space_group_name_H-M   'P 1'
#
loop_
_entity.id
_entity.type
_entity.pdbx_description
1 polymer ?
#
loop_
_entity_poly.entity_id
_entity_poly.type
_entity_poly.pdbx_seq_one_letter_code
_entity_poly.pdbx_strand_id
1 'polypeptide(L)'
;MKIRVLAVIATLLSPPLWAETSGSDKLSTACATVEFMAKMVAVNLLLPADSDAPHALQSMQDELRELNRRVCQSVILTRDTRYDSRYGNGTRISRDLYDSPWYFPGGQLFLARPGEDTTVYYPNGQVMSYHWTHGGEAVFWPNGQVATFHLRRAHETWYYPGGQIITYQAGVRGGRWFYPFARLDGRIGQEVISSNWGDEDEDFNFLNFGADGRPYMTRERIRRKLSLSDADLLDVAGVMLLITRLYQAEDDARQFVPADANITGPAW
;
A
#
# COMPACT_ATOMS: atom_id res chain seq x y z
N MET A 1 23.10 52.46 -46.80
CA MET A 1 23.77 51.47 -45.91
C MET A 1 23.28 51.73 -44.50
N LYS A 2 22.63 50.85 -43.72
CA LYS A 2 22.39 49.40 -43.68
C LYS A 2 20.97 49.21 -43.08
N ILE A 3 19.99 48.58 -43.73
CA ILE A 3 19.65 47.13 -43.74
C ILE A 3 19.63 46.47 -42.34
N ARG A 4 18.39 46.14 -41.92
CA ARG A 4 17.89 45.03 -41.09
C ARG A 4 18.45 44.83 -39.67
N VAL A 5 17.55 44.80 -38.68
CA VAL A 5 17.14 43.54 -38.01
C VAL A 5 15.68 43.68 -37.57
N LEU A 6 14.78 43.01 -38.29
CA LEU A 6 13.50 42.55 -37.79
C LEU A 6 13.80 41.15 -37.20
N ALA A 7 13.69 40.97 -35.90
CA ALA A 7 13.76 39.66 -35.27
C ALA A 7 12.58 39.50 -34.33
N VAL A 8 11.68 38.64 -34.77
CA VAL A 8 10.48 38.12 -34.13
C VAL A 8 10.76 37.70 -32.69
N ILE A 9 10.17 38.41 -31.72
CA ILE A 9 10.01 37.95 -30.33
C ILE A 9 8.53 37.59 -30.18
N ALA A 10 8.15 36.39 -30.62
CA ALA A 10 6.78 35.90 -30.51
C ALA A 10 6.72 34.36 -30.39
N THR A 11 7.58 33.75 -29.57
CA THR A 11 7.53 32.30 -29.27
C THR A 11 8.02 31.97 -27.85
N LEU A 12 7.49 32.64 -26.81
CA LEU A 12 7.75 32.26 -25.41
C LEU A 12 6.50 32.39 -24.51
N LEU A 13 5.32 32.10 -25.06
CA LEU A 13 4.08 31.95 -24.30
C LEU A 13 3.39 30.65 -24.73
N SER A 14 4.07 29.52 -24.54
CA SER A 14 3.36 28.25 -24.38
C SER A 14 3.07 28.10 -22.90
N PRO A 15 1.81 28.03 -22.45
CA PRO A 15 1.53 27.56 -21.09
C PRO A 15 2.14 26.16 -20.94
N PRO A 16 2.55 25.73 -19.73
CA PRO A 16 2.91 24.34 -19.52
C PRO A 16 1.71 23.50 -19.99
N LEU A 17 1.91 22.69 -21.02
CA LEU A 17 1.00 21.61 -21.36
C LEU A 17 0.96 20.72 -20.13
N TRP A 18 -0.11 20.81 -19.35
CA TRP A 18 -0.42 19.79 -18.36
C TRP A 18 -0.60 18.52 -19.20
N ALA A 19 0.37 17.61 -19.12
CA ALA A 19 0.24 16.33 -19.79
C ALA A 19 -0.98 15.64 -19.18
N GLU A 20 -2.07 15.54 -19.94
CA GLU A 20 -3.22 14.74 -19.54
C GLU A 20 -2.70 13.31 -19.30
N THR A 21 -2.96 12.78 -18.11
CA THR A 21 -2.62 11.40 -17.80
C THR A 21 -3.37 10.48 -18.75
N SER A 22 -2.67 9.53 -19.35
CA SER A 22 -3.33 8.60 -20.26
C SER A 22 -4.28 7.69 -19.48
N GLY A 23 -5.30 7.14 -20.16
CA GLY A 23 -6.17 6.14 -19.52
C GLY A 23 -5.41 4.94 -18.95
N SER A 24 -4.26 4.59 -19.55
CA SER A 24 -3.36 3.55 -19.03
C SER A 24 -2.73 3.95 -17.69
N ASP A 25 -2.32 5.20 -17.52
CA ASP A 25 -1.74 5.71 -16.28
C ASP A 25 -2.80 5.75 -15.16
N LYS A 26 -4.03 6.12 -15.51
CA LYS A 26 -5.18 6.09 -14.59
C LYS A 26 -5.46 4.67 -14.08
N LEU A 27 -5.49 3.70 -15.00
CA LEU A 27 -5.66 2.28 -14.67
C LEU A 27 -4.54 1.78 -13.76
N SER A 28 -3.29 2.05 -14.13
CA SER A 28 -2.11 1.64 -13.34
C SER A 28 -2.16 2.21 -11.93
N THR A 29 -2.53 3.49 -11.79
CA THR A 29 -2.66 4.16 -10.49
C THR A 29 -3.76 3.52 -9.64
N ALA A 30 -4.92 3.24 -10.22
CA ALA A 30 -6.00 2.56 -9.49
C ALA A 30 -5.61 1.12 -9.07
N CYS A 31 -4.86 0.41 -9.90
CA CYS A 31 -4.36 -0.92 -9.55
C CYS A 31 -3.34 -0.90 -8.42
N ALA A 32 -2.44 0.09 -8.42
CA ALA A 32 -1.55 0.34 -7.28
C ALA A 32 -2.33 0.62 -5.98
N THR A 33 -3.43 1.36 -6.07
CA THR A 33 -4.34 1.59 -4.93
C THR A 33 -4.93 0.28 -4.40
N VAL A 34 -5.40 -0.61 -5.29
CA VAL A 34 -5.93 -1.93 -4.91
C VAL A 34 -4.86 -2.75 -4.21
N GLU A 35 -3.63 -2.77 -4.73
CA GLU A 35 -2.52 -3.49 -4.11
C GLU A 35 -2.21 -2.95 -2.71
N PHE A 36 -2.05 -1.64 -2.57
CA PHE A 36 -1.80 -1.02 -1.27
C PHE A 36 -2.92 -1.34 -0.27
N MET A 37 -4.18 -1.22 -0.69
CA MET A 37 -5.33 -1.56 0.15
C MET A 37 -5.31 -3.04 0.56
N ALA A 38 -4.98 -3.95 -0.35
CA ALA A 38 -4.85 -5.37 -0.04
C ALA A 38 -3.75 -5.64 0.99
N LYS A 39 -2.62 -4.92 0.91
CA LYS A 39 -1.57 -5.00 1.93
C LYS A 39 -2.06 -4.49 3.29
N MET A 40 -2.79 -3.38 3.31
CA MET A 40 -3.38 -2.83 4.53
C MET A 40 -4.36 -3.80 5.20
N VAL A 41 -5.28 -4.40 4.42
CA VAL A 41 -6.21 -5.43 4.91
C VAL A 41 -5.46 -6.66 5.42
N ALA A 42 -4.42 -7.11 4.70
CA ALA A 42 -3.63 -8.27 5.10
C ALA A 42 -2.89 -8.03 6.43
N VAL A 43 -2.29 -6.85 6.63
CA VAL A 43 -1.68 -6.48 7.91
C VAL A 43 -2.74 -6.46 9.02
N ASN A 44 -3.91 -5.86 8.76
CA ASN A 44 -5.00 -5.83 9.75
C ASN A 44 -5.57 -7.21 10.09
N LEU A 45 -5.59 -8.14 9.13
CA LEU A 45 -5.99 -9.52 9.37
C LEU A 45 -4.99 -10.28 10.25
N LEU A 46 -3.69 -10.04 10.05
CA LEU A 46 -2.63 -10.67 10.85
C LEU A 46 -2.55 -10.08 12.26
N LEU A 47 -2.82 -8.79 12.38
CA LEU A 47 -2.66 -8.01 13.61
C LEU A 47 -3.93 -7.19 13.88
N PRO A 48 -5.07 -7.86 14.14
CA PRO A 48 -6.34 -7.19 14.34
C PRO A 48 -6.33 -6.38 15.64
N ALA A 49 -7.03 -5.25 15.65
CA ALA A 49 -7.37 -4.57 16.89
C ALA A 49 -8.47 -5.33 17.65
N ASP A 50 -8.65 -5.02 18.93
CA ASP A 50 -9.70 -5.65 19.75
C ASP A 50 -11.11 -5.46 19.18
N SER A 51 -11.34 -4.39 18.43
CA SER A 51 -12.62 -4.07 17.78
C SER A 51 -12.80 -4.69 16.39
N ASP A 52 -11.76 -5.31 15.83
CA ASP A 52 -11.83 -5.91 14.51
C ASP A 52 -12.60 -7.25 14.51
N ALA A 53 -13.28 -7.52 13.40
CA ALA A 53 -13.95 -8.79 13.14
C ALA A 53 -13.15 -9.59 12.09
N PRO A 54 -12.42 -10.65 12.47
CA PRO A 54 -11.55 -11.39 11.53
C PRO A 54 -12.27 -11.93 10.29
N HIS A 55 -13.51 -12.40 10.44
CA HIS A 55 -14.31 -12.86 9.30
C HIS A 55 -14.67 -11.74 8.32
N ALA A 56 -14.90 -10.52 8.81
CA ALA A 56 -15.15 -9.37 7.95
C ALA A 56 -13.88 -8.95 7.22
N LEU A 57 -12.72 -8.98 7.89
CA LEU A 57 -11.41 -8.73 7.28
C LEU A 57 -11.09 -9.75 6.18
N GLN A 58 -11.39 -11.03 6.42
CA GLN A 58 -11.23 -12.09 5.42
C GLN A 58 -12.12 -11.84 4.19
N SER A 59 -13.39 -11.50 4.40
CA SER A 59 -14.32 -11.16 3.30
C SER A 59 -13.81 -9.97 2.47
N MET A 60 -13.30 -8.92 3.13
CA MET A 60 -12.71 -7.79 2.43
C MET A 60 -11.48 -8.20 1.60
N GLN A 61 -10.63 -9.09 2.12
CA GLN A 61 -9.48 -9.60 1.39
C GLN A 61 -9.90 -10.38 0.13
N ASP A 62 -10.96 -11.18 0.22
CA ASP A 62 -11.49 -11.93 -0.92
C ASP A 62 -12.12 -11.01 -1.98
N GLU A 63 -12.83 -9.96 -1.56
CA GLU A 63 -13.37 -8.94 -2.47
C GLU A 63 -12.27 -8.18 -3.22
N LEU A 64 -11.20 -7.81 -2.52
CA LEU A 64 -10.03 -7.17 -3.13
C LEU A 64 -9.31 -8.08 -4.11
N ARG A 65 -9.18 -9.36 -3.78
CA ARG A 65 -8.59 -10.37 -4.67
C ARG A 65 -9.38 -10.51 -5.96
N GLU A 66 -10.71 -10.56 -5.87
CA GLU A 66 -11.55 -10.66 -7.07
C GLU A 66 -11.49 -9.38 -7.92
N LEU A 67 -11.50 -8.18 -7.33
CA LEU A 67 -11.29 -6.92 -8.06
C LEU A 67 -9.95 -6.91 -8.78
N ASN A 68 -8.86 -7.23 -8.08
CA ASN A 68 -7.50 -7.27 -8.63
C ASN A 68 -7.40 -8.26 -9.81
N ARG A 69 -7.93 -9.48 -9.63
CA ARG A 69 -7.93 -10.52 -10.66
C ARG A 69 -8.67 -10.10 -11.93
N ARG A 70 -9.79 -9.37 -11.78
CA ARG A 70 -10.61 -8.97 -12.92
C ARG A 70 -10.06 -7.77 -13.67
N VAL A 71 -9.50 -6.81 -12.94
CA VAL A 71 -9.17 -5.50 -13.51
C VAL A 71 -7.67 -5.35 -13.75
N CYS A 72 -6.85 -5.69 -12.75
CA CYS A 72 -5.43 -5.36 -12.74
C CYS A 72 -4.55 -6.48 -13.30
N GLN A 73 -4.99 -7.73 -13.20
CA GLN A 73 -4.30 -8.88 -13.80
C GLN A 73 -4.74 -9.16 -15.24
N SER A 74 -5.71 -8.40 -15.76
CA SER A 74 -6.18 -8.56 -17.14
C SER A 74 -5.16 -7.99 -18.12
N VAL A 75 -4.50 -8.88 -18.88
CA VAL A 75 -3.50 -8.50 -19.89
C VAL A 75 -4.14 -7.91 -21.16
N ILE A 76 -5.42 -8.20 -21.41
CA ILE A 76 -6.15 -7.74 -22.60
C ILE A 76 -7.38 -6.93 -22.18
N LEU A 77 -7.44 -5.69 -22.66
CA LEU A 77 -8.59 -4.81 -22.52
C LEU A 77 -9.50 -4.96 -23.75
N THR A 78 -10.55 -5.76 -23.61
CA THR A 78 -11.61 -5.97 -24.59
C THR A 78 -12.81 -5.08 -24.25
N ARG A 79 -13.87 -5.18 -25.07
CA ARG A 79 -15.15 -4.56 -24.72
C ARG A 79 -15.61 -4.99 -23.33
N ASP A 80 -15.52 -6.27 -22.98
CA ASP A 80 -16.09 -6.82 -21.75
C ASP A 80 -15.16 -6.70 -20.53
N THR A 81 -13.86 -6.52 -20.74
CA THR A 81 -12.90 -6.33 -19.63
C THR A 81 -12.67 -4.85 -19.33
N ARG A 82 -12.73 -3.96 -20.33
CA ARG A 82 -12.65 -2.50 -20.12
C ARG A 82 -14.02 -1.85 -19.90
N TYR A 83 -14.98 -2.12 -20.79
CA TYR A 83 -16.28 -1.48 -20.79
C TYR A 83 -17.35 -2.41 -20.21
N ASP A 84 -18.28 -1.85 -19.44
CA ASP A 84 -19.30 -2.65 -18.73
C ASP A 84 -18.75 -3.92 -18.04
N SER A 85 -17.58 -3.79 -17.41
CA SER A 85 -16.91 -4.90 -16.75
C SER A 85 -17.69 -5.36 -15.53
N ARG A 86 -17.76 -6.68 -15.32
CA ARG A 86 -18.62 -7.30 -14.30
C ARG A 86 -17.93 -8.46 -13.59
N TYR A 87 -18.34 -8.69 -12.36
CA TYR A 87 -18.02 -9.87 -11.59
C TYR A 87 -18.88 -11.07 -12.00
N GLY A 88 -18.49 -12.27 -11.55
CA GLY A 88 -19.24 -13.50 -11.80
C GLY A 88 -20.66 -13.48 -11.19
N ASN A 89 -20.89 -12.68 -10.15
CA ASN A 89 -22.20 -12.49 -9.52
C ASN A 89 -23.09 -11.46 -10.25
N GLY A 90 -22.62 -10.87 -11.36
CA GLY A 90 -23.35 -9.89 -12.15
C GLY A 90 -23.20 -8.43 -11.69
N THR A 91 -22.63 -8.19 -10.50
CA THR A 91 -22.29 -6.85 -10.02
C THR A 91 -21.33 -6.19 -11.01
N ARG A 92 -21.56 -4.92 -11.31
CA ARG A 92 -20.73 -4.15 -12.24
C ARG A 92 -19.49 -3.64 -11.52
N ILE A 93 -18.33 -3.90 -12.11
CA ILE A 93 -17.05 -3.36 -11.69
C ILE A 93 -16.98 -1.89 -12.14
N SER A 94 -17.09 -1.61 -13.43
CA SER A 94 -17.10 -0.25 -13.98
C SER A 94 -17.79 -0.20 -15.35
N ARG A 95 -18.20 1.00 -15.77
CA ARG A 95 -18.66 1.25 -17.16
C ARG A 95 -17.49 1.49 -18.12
N ASP A 96 -16.41 2.08 -17.62
CA ASP A 96 -15.13 2.27 -18.30
C ASP A 96 -14.04 2.27 -17.23
N LEU A 97 -13.11 1.32 -17.32
CA LEU A 97 -12.02 1.21 -16.36
C LEU A 97 -11.10 2.45 -16.29
N TYR A 98 -11.16 3.38 -17.24
CA TYR A 98 -10.30 4.56 -17.21
C TYR A 98 -10.93 5.77 -16.53
N ASP A 99 -12.23 6.00 -16.76
CA ASP A 99 -12.86 7.27 -16.43
C ASP A 99 -14.16 7.14 -15.62
N SER A 100 -14.59 5.91 -15.31
CA SER A 100 -15.80 5.64 -14.53
C SER A 100 -15.51 5.03 -13.15
N PRO A 101 -16.45 5.13 -12.19
CA PRO A 101 -16.28 4.58 -10.85
C PRO A 101 -16.07 3.07 -10.84
N TRP A 102 -15.27 2.60 -9.89
CA TRP A 102 -15.04 1.17 -9.66
C TRP A 102 -15.78 0.72 -8.40
N TYR A 103 -16.33 -0.49 -8.44
CA TYR A 103 -17.07 -1.09 -7.33
C TYR A 103 -16.52 -2.47 -6.98
N PHE A 104 -16.62 -2.84 -5.71
CA PHE A 104 -16.33 -4.18 -5.21
C PHE A 104 -17.43 -5.19 -5.58
N PRO A 105 -17.19 -6.51 -5.44
CA PRO A 105 -18.21 -7.53 -5.70
C PRO A 105 -19.50 -7.34 -4.90
N GLY A 106 -19.41 -6.81 -3.67
CA GLY A 106 -20.56 -6.45 -2.83
C GLY A 106 -21.33 -5.20 -3.31
N GLY A 107 -20.85 -4.50 -4.32
CA GLY A 107 -21.46 -3.27 -4.85
C GLY A 107 -21.04 -1.99 -4.13
N GLN A 108 -20.21 -2.10 -3.08
CA GLN A 108 -19.59 -0.94 -2.43
C GLN A 108 -18.68 -0.21 -3.43
N LEU A 109 -18.75 1.12 -3.44
CA LEU A 109 -17.85 1.98 -4.21
C LEU A 109 -16.42 1.78 -3.71
N PHE A 110 -15.46 1.58 -4.60
CA PHE A 110 -14.02 1.60 -4.31
C PHE A 110 -13.44 3.00 -4.50
N LEU A 111 -13.63 3.58 -5.69
CA LEU A 111 -13.22 4.93 -6.02
C LEU A 111 -14.12 5.52 -7.12
N ALA A 112 -14.26 6.84 -7.13
CA ALA A 112 -15.16 7.52 -8.07
C ALA A 112 -14.55 7.69 -9.47
N ARG A 113 -13.24 7.87 -9.56
CA ARG A 113 -12.53 7.95 -10.85
C ARG A 113 -11.07 7.48 -10.72
N PRO A 114 -10.64 6.51 -11.53
CA PRO A 114 -9.26 6.01 -11.55
C PRO A 114 -8.24 7.12 -11.84
N GLY A 115 -7.10 7.09 -11.15
CA GLY A 115 -5.99 8.03 -11.36
C GLY A 115 -6.25 9.47 -10.93
N GLU A 116 -7.39 9.74 -10.30
CA GLU A 116 -7.81 11.10 -9.95
C GLU A 116 -7.92 11.24 -8.44
N ASP A 117 -7.80 12.48 -7.96
CA ASP A 117 -7.81 12.76 -6.53
C ASP A 117 -9.22 12.60 -5.98
N THR A 118 -9.48 11.40 -5.44
CA THR A 118 -10.79 10.99 -4.97
C THR A 118 -10.65 10.24 -3.66
N THR A 119 -11.76 10.17 -2.94
CA THR A 119 -11.87 9.32 -1.76
C THR A 119 -11.84 7.87 -2.18
N VAL A 120 -11.01 7.09 -1.50
CA VAL A 120 -10.89 5.64 -1.68
C VAL A 120 -11.51 4.94 -0.49
N TYR A 121 -12.35 3.94 -0.76
CA TYR A 121 -13.12 3.21 0.24
C TYR A 121 -12.72 1.75 0.28
N TYR A 122 -12.70 1.17 1.48
CA TYR A 122 -12.64 -0.27 1.70
C TYR A 122 -13.96 -0.96 1.33
N PRO A 123 -13.98 -2.30 1.15
CA PRO A 123 -15.22 -3.02 0.83
C PRO A 123 -16.30 -2.92 1.92
N ASN A 124 -15.92 -2.68 3.19
CA ASN A 124 -16.86 -2.40 4.28
C ASN A 124 -17.41 -0.96 4.28
N GLY A 125 -17.03 -0.12 3.32
CA GLY A 125 -17.45 1.27 3.19
C GLY A 125 -16.66 2.27 4.04
N GLN A 126 -15.70 1.82 4.85
CA GLN A 126 -14.78 2.72 5.56
C GLN A 126 -13.86 3.44 4.57
N VAL A 127 -13.46 4.65 4.91
CA VAL A 127 -12.54 5.43 4.08
C VAL A 127 -11.11 4.97 4.33
N MET A 128 -10.35 4.72 3.27
CA MET A 128 -8.89 4.53 3.36
C MET A 128 -8.14 5.85 3.29
N SER A 129 -8.57 6.75 2.40
CA SER A 129 -8.04 8.12 2.30
C SER A 129 -9.04 9.00 1.56
N TYR A 130 -9.11 10.29 1.92
CA TYR A 130 -10.01 11.26 1.29
C TYR A 130 -9.46 11.83 -0.02
N HIS A 131 -8.13 11.93 -0.12
CA HIS A 131 -7.38 12.59 -1.19
C HIS A 131 -6.17 11.73 -1.57
N TRP A 132 -6.44 10.64 -2.30
CA TRP A 132 -5.47 9.57 -2.49
C TRP A 132 -4.26 9.96 -3.35
N THR A 133 -4.47 10.71 -4.43
CA THR A 133 -3.38 10.98 -5.40
C THR A 133 -2.60 12.25 -5.07
N HIS A 134 -3.07 13.08 -4.13
CA HIS A 134 -2.40 14.32 -3.73
C HIS A 134 -1.13 14.10 -2.89
N GLY A 135 -1.04 12.96 -2.19
CA GLY A 135 0.04 12.66 -1.24
C GLY A 135 -0.01 13.56 0.01
N GLY A 136 0.66 13.15 1.09
CA GLY A 136 0.69 13.93 2.34
C GLY A 136 -0.63 13.95 3.12
N GLU A 137 -1.55 13.06 2.79
CA GLU A 137 -2.87 12.94 3.40
C GLU A 137 -2.94 11.77 4.38
N ALA A 138 -3.94 11.80 5.25
CA ALA A 138 -4.15 10.72 6.20
C ALA A 138 -4.56 9.43 5.48
N VAL A 139 -4.06 8.32 6.03
CA VAL A 139 -4.47 6.97 5.65
C VAL A 139 -5.03 6.28 6.87
N PHE A 140 -6.13 5.56 6.66
CA PHE A 140 -6.85 4.83 7.69
C PHE A 140 -6.83 3.34 7.40
N TRP A 141 -6.82 2.53 8.46
CA TRP A 141 -7.04 1.09 8.43
C TRP A 141 -8.50 0.75 8.09
N PRO A 142 -8.80 -0.51 7.71
CA PRO A 142 -10.17 -0.94 7.44
C PRO A 142 -11.14 -0.76 8.61
N ASN A 143 -10.62 -0.69 9.84
CA ASN A 143 -11.40 -0.42 11.05
C ASN A 143 -11.63 1.07 11.34
N GLY A 144 -11.12 1.96 10.47
CA GLY A 144 -11.22 3.41 10.60
C GLY A 144 -10.17 4.07 11.49
N GLN A 145 -9.28 3.30 12.13
CA GLN A 145 -8.16 3.88 12.88
C GLN A 145 -7.13 4.49 11.94
N VAL A 146 -6.47 5.57 12.38
CA VAL A 146 -5.42 6.23 11.59
C VAL A 146 -4.20 5.33 11.49
N ALA A 147 -3.76 5.05 10.27
CA ALA A 147 -2.48 4.40 9.99
C ALA A 147 -1.34 5.42 9.94
N THR A 148 -1.55 6.57 9.32
CA THR A 148 -0.60 7.69 9.29
C THR A 148 -1.32 9.00 8.95
N PHE A 149 -0.74 10.15 9.32
CA PHE A 149 -1.33 11.45 9.01
C PHE A 149 -0.84 12.01 7.67
N HIS A 150 0.34 11.61 7.21
CA HIS A 150 0.90 12.09 5.95
C HIS A 150 1.53 10.95 5.14
N LEU A 151 0.73 10.34 4.27
CA LEU A 151 1.19 9.30 3.36
C LEU A 151 2.36 9.78 2.48
N ARG A 152 3.34 8.89 2.25
CA ARG A 152 4.54 9.12 1.41
C ARG A 152 5.43 10.27 1.88
N ARG A 153 5.38 10.63 3.15
CA ARG A 153 6.37 11.52 3.76
C ARG A 153 7.40 10.75 4.57
N ALA A 154 8.66 11.16 4.40
CA ALA A 154 9.72 10.69 5.27
C ALA A 154 9.54 11.26 6.69
N HIS A 155 10.06 10.54 7.69
CA HIS A 155 9.93 10.89 9.12
C HIS A 155 8.49 10.92 9.64
N GLU A 156 7.57 10.28 8.93
CA GLU A 156 6.19 10.20 9.36
C GLU A 156 5.99 9.03 10.34
N THR A 157 5.08 9.23 11.29
CA THR A 157 4.66 8.15 12.20
C THR A 157 3.59 7.29 11.56
N TRP A 158 3.79 5.98 11.66
CA TRP A 158 2.83 4.97 11.28
C TRP A 158 2.40 4.17 12.49
N TYR A 159 1.13 3.76 12.49
CA TYR A 159 0.49 3.04 13.58
C TYR A 159 -0.12 1.75 13.05
N TYR A 160 -0.04 0.68 13.84
CA TYR A 160 -0.80 -0.55 13.64
C TYR A 160 -2.31 -0.28 13.78
N PRO A 161 -3.16 -1.21 13.31
CA PRO A 161 -4.60 -1.09 13.47
C PRO A 161 -5.10 -0.96 14.91
N GLY A 162 -4.30 -1.40 15.89
CA GLY A 162 -4.56 -1.24 17.33
C GLY A 162 -3.92 0.01 17.96
N GLY A 163 -3.30 0.88 17.16
CA GLY A 163 -2.70 2.15 17.60
C GLY A 163 -1.25 2.08 18.08
N GLN A 164 -0.63 0.89 18.13
CA GLN A 164 0.79 0.76 18.46
C GLN A 164 1.65 1.33 17.33
N ILE A 165 2.84 1.87 17.63
CA ILE A 165 3.68 2.51 16.61
C ILE A 165 4.35 1.45 15.72
N ILE A 166 4.32 1.60 14.40
CA ILE A 166 5.11 0.82 13.44
C ILE A 166 6.50 1.43 13.29
N THR A 167 6.54 2.74 13.05
CA THR A 167 7.77 3.53 12.92
C THR A 167 7.42 5.01 13.09
N TYR A 168 8.42 5.83 13.40
CA TYR A 168 8.36 7.30 13.31
C TYR A 168 9.41 7.85 12.34
N GLN A 169 10.01 6.95 11.53
CA GLN A 169 11.09 7.25 10.58
C GLN A 169 10.81 6.56 9.24
N ALA A 170 9.54 6.54 8.81
CA ALA A 170 9.17 6.01 7.49
C ALA A 170 10.04 6.65 6.39
N GLY A 171 10.40 5.87 5.37
CA GLY A 171 11.23 6.34 4.24
C GLY A 171 12.70 6.66 4.58
N VAL A 172 13.16 6.35 5.80
CA VAL A 172 14.54 6.64 6.22
C VAL A 172 15.29 5.32 6.38
N ARG A 173 16.37 5.15 5.62
CA ARG A 173 17.29 4.03 5.83
C ARG A 173 17.86 4.06 7.23
N GLY A 174 17.82 2.92 7.90
CA GLY A 174 18.16 2.84 9.32
C GLY A 174 17.16 3.53 10.28
N GLY A 175 15.97 3.85 9.79
CA GLY A 175 14.85 4.18 10.65
C GLY A 175 14.54 3.04 11.61
N ARG A 176 14.01 3.36 12.79
CA ARG A 176 13.56 2.34 13.75
C ARG A 176 12.19 1.80 13.35
N TRP A 177 12.11 0.49 13.27
CA TRP A 177 10.88 -0.25 13.01
C TRP A 177 10.52 -1.11 14.21
N PHE A 178 9.24 -1.18 14.48
CA PHE A 178 8.66 -1.86 15.61
C PHE A 178 7.70 -2.92 15.13
N TYR A 179 7.84 -4.13 15.66
CA TYR A 179 6.92 -5.22 15.36
C TYR A 179 6.19 -5.73 16.59
N PRO A 180 4.94 -6.19 16.42
CA PRO A 180 4.20 -6.82 17.46
C PRO A 180 4.66 -8.26 17.64
N PHE A 181 4.78 -8.69 18.89
CA PHE A 181 4.98 -10.08 19.23
C PHE A 181 3.98 -10.51 20.30
N ALA A 182 3.56 -11.77 20.24
CA ALA A 182 2.69 -12.34 21.26
C ALA A 182 3.44 -12.44 22.59
N ARG A 183 2.86 -11.89 23.65
CA ARG A 183 3.39 -12.03 25.01
C ARG A 183 2.72 -13.19 25.73
N LEU A 184 3.43 -13.74 26.72
CA LEU A 184 2.94 -14.81 27.59
C LEU A 184 1.70 -14.42 28.42
N ASP A 185 1.47 -13.12 28.62
CA ASP A 185 0.29 -12.59 29.32
C ASP A 185 -0.93 -12.42 28.39
N GLY A 186 -0.86 -12.93 27.16
CA GLY A 186 -1.91 -12.83 26.15
C GLY A 186 -2.02 -11.45 25.50
N ARG A 187 -1.12 -10.51 25.83
CA ARG A 187 -1.07 -9.17 25.21
C ARG A 187 -0.12 -9.14 24.02
N ILE A 188 -0.21 -8.08 23.24
CA ILE A 188 0.75 -7.79 22.17
C ILE A 188 1.85 -6.88 22.72
N GLY A 189 3.09 -7.35 22.67
CA GLY A 189 4.29 -6.57 22.98
C GLY A 189 4.82 -5.87 21.73
N GLN A 190 5.80 -4.98 21.91
CA GLN A 190 6.46 -4.29 20.81
C GLN A 190 7.98 -4.35 20.98
N GLU A 191 8.69 -4.77 19.93
CA GLU A 191 10.14 -4.85 19.91
C GLU A 191 10.70 -4.11 18.68
N VAL A 192 11.90 -3.54 18.84
CA VAL A 192 12.64 -2.87 17.76
C VAL A 192 13.37 -3.92 16.93
N ILE A 193 13.14 -3.98 15.62
CA ILE A 193 13.81 -4.97 14.76
C ILE A 193 15.22 -4.55 14.35
N SER A 194 15.36 -3.37 13.74
CA SER A 194 16.66 -2.85 13.32
C SER A 194 16.57 -1.35 13.08
N SER A 195 17.62 -0.63 13.46
CA SER A 195 17.86 0.76 13.06
C SER A 195 18.82 0.85 11.88
N ASN A 196 19.07 -0.23 11.16
CA ASN A 196 19.87 -0.23 9.93
C ASN A 196 19.12 -0.84 8.75
N TRP A 197 17.85 -1.26 8.95
CA TRP A 197 17.07 -2.00 7.96
C TRP A 197 17.16 -1.36 6.56
N GLY A 198 17.59 -2.16 5.59
CA GLY A 198 17.61 -1.82 4.16
C GLY A 198 18.96 -2.12 3.49
N ASP A 199 19.94 -2.61 4.24
CA ASP A 199 21.28 -2.89 3.74
C ASP A 199 21.49 -4.39 3.47
N GLU A 200 22.45 -4.72 2.60
CA GLU A 200 22.83 -6.12 2.37
C GLU A 200 23.50 -6.71 3.62
N ASP A 201 23.22 -7.98 3.88
CA ASP A 201 23.85 -8.78 4.95
C ASP A 201 23.59 -8.32 6.39
N GLU A 202 22.49 -7.60 6.62
CA GLU A 202 22.10 -7.19 7.95
C GLU A 202 21.73 -8.35 8.88
N ASP A 203 22.05 -8.15 10.15
CA ASP A 203 21.58 -8.98 11.25
C ASP A 203 20.46 -8.25 12.00
N PHE A 204 19.49 -9.02 12.49
CA PHE A 204 18.49 -8.55 13.42
C PHE A 204 18.57 -9.35 14.72
N ASN A 205 18.12 -8.73 15.81
CA ASN A 205 17.98 -9.43 17.08
C ASN A 205 16.60 -10.10 17.12
N PHE A 206 16.60 -11.41 17.38
CA PHE A 206 15.42 -12.25 17.44
C PHE A 206 15.21 -12.73 18.87
N LEU A 207 14.03 -12.44 19.43
CA LEU A 207 13.64 -12.91 20.75
C LEU A 207 13.11 -14.35 20.66
N ASN A 208 13.87 -15.29 21.23
CA ASN A 208 13.49 -16.68 21.36
C ASN A 208 13.01 -16.99 22.78
N PHE A 209 12.33 -18.12 22.92
CA PHE A 209 11.97 -18.69 24.22
C PHE A 209 12.55 -20.09 24.34
N GLY A 210 13.30 -20.33 25.42
CA GLY A 210 13.80 -21.67 25.76
C GLY A 210 12.66 -22.61 26.11
N ALA A 211 12.94 -23.92 26.15
CA ALA A 211 11.96 -24.93 26.59
C ALA A 211 11.47 -24.71 28.04
N ASP A 212 12.21 -23.93 28.83
CA ASP A 212 11.87 -23.48 30.18
C ASP A 212 11.07 -22.17 30.21
N GLY A 213 10.70 -21.64 29.04
CA GLY A 213 9.95 -20.39 28.87
C GLY A 213 10.77 -19.11 29.08
N ARG A 214 12.09 -19.20 29.28
CA ARG A 214 12.93 -18.02 29.47
C ARG A 214 13.25 -17.33 28.13
N PRO A 215 13.15 -16.00 28.06
CA PRO A 215 13.52 -15.27 26.87
C PRO A 215 15.05 -15.27 26.67
N TYR A 216 15.50 -15.44 25.44
CA TYR A 216 16.89 -15.20 25.05
C TYR A 216 16.94 -14.57 23.66
N MET A 217 17.87 -13.65 23.45
CA MET A 217 18.07 -13.01 22.16
C MET A 217 19.07 -13.83 21.35
N THR A 218 18.74 -14.17 20.10
CA THR A 218 19.73 -14.58 19.09
C THR A 218 19.90 -13.47 18.08
N ARG A 219 21.09 -13.39 17.50
CA ARG A 219 21.35 -12.50 16.37
C ARG A 219 21.25 -13.34 15.11
N GLU A 220 20.22 -13.10 14.32
CA GLU A 220 19.97 -13.83 13.09
C GLU A 220 20.32 -12.95 11.89
N ARG A 221 20.99 -13.53 10.90
CA ARG A 221 21.32 -12.85 9.65
C ARG A 221 20.18 -12.98 8.65
N ILE A 222 19.80 -11.89 7.98
CA ILE A 222 18.85 -11.95 6.86
C ILE A 222 19.51 -12.73 5.71
N ARG A 223 19.18 -14.02 5.59
CA ARG A 223 19.85 -14.98 4.68
C ARG A 223 19.62 -14.72 3.18
N ARG A 224 18.78 -13.77 2.81
CA ARG A 224 18.53 -13.38 1.41
C ARG A 224 18.58 -11.87 1.28
N LYS A 225 19.40 -11.40 0.34
CA LYS A 225 19.58 -10.04 -0.19
C LYS A 225 18.31 -9.16 -0.10
N LEU A 226 18.01 -8.64 1.08
CA LEU A 226 16.85 -7.80 1.30
C LEU A 226 17.32 -6.35 1.47
N SER A 227 17.86 -5.79 0.38
CA SER A 227 18.19 -4.38 0.34
C SER A 227 16.95 -3.61 -0.11
N LEU A 228 16.52 -2.67 0.72
CA LEU A 228 15.38 -1.80 0.47
C LEU A 228 15.90 -0.39 0.19
N SER A 229 15.39 0.23 -0.87
CA SER A 229 15.63 1.64 -1.12
C SER A 229 14.82 2.52 -0.16
N ASP A 230 15.15 3.80 -0.07
CA ASP A 230 14.39 4.76 0.73
C ASP A 230 12.92 4.86 0.25
N ALA A 231 12.70 4.65 -1.05
CA ALA A 231 11.35 4.56 -1.63
C ALA A 231 10.61 3.30 -1.18
N ASP A 232 11.27 2.16 -1.13
CA ASP A 232 10.67 0.92 -0.61
C ASP A 232 10.28 1.07 0.88
N LEU A 233 11.09 1.82 1.65
CA LEU A 233 10.83 2.13 3.05
C LEU A 233 9.66 3.10 3.27
N LEU A 234 9.11 3.71 2.21
CA LEU A 234 7.85 4.46 2.26
C LEU A 234 6.62 3.54 2.07
N ASP A 235 6.76 2.33 1.51
CA ASP A 235 5.71 1.31 1.47
C ASP A 235 5.64 0.56 2.81
N VAL A 236 5.22 1.28 3.86
CA VAL A 236 5.15 0.74 5.23
C VAL A 236 4.31 -0.54 5.29
N ALA A 237 3.19 -0.62 4.58
CA ALA A 237 2.36 -1.83 4.54
C ALA A 237 3.12 -3.02 3.92
N GLY A 238 3.87 -2.79 2.83
CA GLY A 238 4.74 -3.79 2.22
C GLY A 238 5.85 -4.28 3.17
N VAL A 239 6.53 -3.36 3.84
CA VAL A 239 7.58 -3.66 4.83
C VAL A 239 6.99 -4.47 6.00
N MET A 240 5.78 -4.15 6.45
CA MET A 240 5.08 -4.91 7.50
C MET A 240 4.73 -6.34 7.10
N LEU A 241 4.29 -6.56 5.87
CA LEU A 241 4.06 -7.91 5.37
C LEU A 241 5.37 -8.70 5.29
N LEU A 242 6.46 -8.04 4.91
CA LEU A 242 7.76 -8.67 4.87
C LEU A 242 8.23 -9.09 6.27
N ILE A 243 8.07 -8.20 7.25
CA ILE A 243 8.34 -8.48 8.67
C ILE A 243 7.46 -9.63 9.16
N THR A 244 6.14 -9.53 9.06
CA THR A 244 5.23 -10.57 9.55
C THR A 244 5.49 -11.93 8.89
N ARG A 245 5.81 -11.97 7.59
CA ARG A 245 6.22 -13.20 6.88
C ARG A 245 7.52 -13.81 7.42
N LEU A 246 8.48 -12.99 7.87
CA LEU A 246 9.71 -13.48 8.46
C LEU A 246 9.51 -14.04 9.89
N TYR A 247 8.50 -13.56 10.62
CA TYR A 247 8.36 -13.81 12.06
C TYR A 247 7.17 -14.67 12.48
N GLN A 248 6.08 -14.77 11.70
CA GLN A 248 4.78 -15.22 12.23
C GLN A 248 4.03 -16.33 11.44
N ALA A 249 4.32 -16.65 10.17
CA ALA A 249 3.51 -17.62 9.43
C ALA A 249 4.27 -18.51 8.42
N GLU A 250 4.02 -19.83 8.47
CA GLU A 250 4.21 -20.72 7.32
C GLU A 250 3.10 -20.45 6.28
N ASP A 251 3.42 -19.57 5.33
CA ASP A 251 3.08 -19.69 3.90
C ASP A 251 1.62 -19.90 3.46
N ASP A 252 0.74 -18.90 3.64
CA ASP A 252 -0.52 -18.74 2.85
C ASP A 252 -0.63 -17.40 2.08
N ALA A 253 0.28 -16.44 2.32
CA ALA A 253 0.22 -15.08 1.76
C ALA A 253 0.97 -14.89 0.43
N ARG A 254 1.13 -15.95 -0.38
CA ARG A 254 1.88 -15.94 -1.66
C ARG A 254 1.26 -15.12 -2.79
N GLN A 255 0.04 -14.61 -2.63
CA GLN A 255 -0.68 -13.95 -3.73
C GLN A 255 -0.42 -12.44 -3.86
N PHE A 256 0.30 -11.84 -2.91
CA PHE A 256 0.63 -10.40 -2.90
C PHE A 256 2.14 -10.19 -2.71
N VAL A 257 2.94 -10.86 -3.54
CA VAL A 257 4.36 -10.51 -3.72
C VAL A 257 4.40 -9.17 -4.44
N PRO A 258 5.23 -8.19 -4.03
CA PRO A 258 5.34 -6.92 -4.72
C PRO A 258 5.71 -7.20 -6.18
N ALA A 259 4.76 -6.97 -7.10
CA ALA A 259 5.00 -7.19 -8.52
C ALA A 259 5.88 -6.07 -9.10
N ASP A 260 5.95 -4.90 -8.44
CA ASP A 260 6.79 -3.80 -8.88
C ASP A 260 7.31 -3.00 -7.68
N ALA A 261 8.62 -2.73 -7.64
CA ALA A 261 9.22 -1.70 -6.79
C ALA A 261 8.83 -0.26 -7.22
N ASN A 262 7.84 -0.14 -8.10
CA ASN A 262 7.40 1.10 -8.72
C ASN A 262 5.86 1.25 -8.71
N ILE A 263 5.21 0.68 -7.68
CA ILE A 263 3.75 0.78 -7.44
C ILE A 263 3.28 2.24 -7.36
N THR A 264 4.16 3.20 -7.15
CA THR A 264 3.85 4.61 -7.15
C THR A 264 4.66 5.28 -8.24
N GLY A 265 4.04 5.54 -9.41
CA GLY A 265 4.65 6.35 -10.47
C GLY A 265 5.35 7.60 -9.94
N PRO A 266 6.26 8.18 -10.72
CA PRO A 266 7.28 9.13 -10.25
C PRO A 266 6.68 10.21 -9.35
N ALA A 267 7.36 10.48 -8.24
CA ALA A 267 7.15 11.68 -7.47
C ALA A 267 7.35 12.87 -8.42
N TRP A 268 6.26 13.53 -8.80
CA TRP A 268 6.33 14.86 -9.34
C TRP A 268 6.62 15.85 -8.21
#